data_AF-A0A838HUU9-F1
#
_entry.id   AF-A0A838HUU9-F1
#
_cell.length_a   1.000
_cell.length_b   1.000
_cell.length_c   1.000
_cell.angle_alpha   90.00
_cell.angle_beta   90.00
_cell.angle_gamma   90.00
#
_symmetry.space_group_name_H-M   'P 1'
#
loop_
_entity.id
_entity.type
_entity.pdbx_description
1 polymer ?
#
loop_
_entity_poly.entity_id
_entity_poly.type
_entity_poly.pdbx_seq_one_letter_code
_entity_poly.pdbx_strand_id
1 'polypeptide(L)'
;MGEHAGALPNLVVVGAMKCGTTALHGFLDRHPEIAMSDPKELNFFFGPAAGSGDDAPWAEGNRHRGVGWYRHQFPAAAPVRGESSPGYTSPSEPHVAARMAALIPGARLVYLVRDPVERAVSQYHHHRADGTEPAAGRGAPRPAQPVRRPRALPRAADPIPAALPAVPDSGRCA
;
A
#
# COMPACT_ATOMS: atom_id res chain seq x y z
N MET A 1 -11.08 -26.73 -15.01
CA MET A 1 -10.95 -25.27 -14.88
C MET A 1 -9.89 -25.06 -13.81
N GLY A 2 -8.63 -24.84 -14.19
CA GLY A 2 -7.51 -24.89 -13.25
C GLY A 2 -7.55 -23.71 -12.29
N GLU A 3 -7.68 -23.97 -10.99
CA GLU A 3 -7.44 -22.97 -9.97
C GLU A 3 -5.97 -22.51 -10.07
N HIS A 4 -5.73 -21.31 -10.59
CA HIS A 4 -4.42 -20.70 -10.47
C HIS A 4 -4.24 -20.29 -9.01
N ALA A 5 -3.65 -21.19 -8.22
CA ALA A 5 -3.27 -20.92 -6.84
C ALA A 5 -2.36 -19.67 -6.82
N GLY A 6 -2.82 -18.58 -6.19
CA GLY A 6 -2.04 -17.35 -6.07
C GLY A 6 -0.75 -17.53 -5.26
N ALA A 7 0.12 -16.52 -5.27
CA ALA A 7 1.41 -16.55 -4.60
C ALA A 7 1.58 -15.41 -3.60
N LEU A 8 2.51 -15.54 -2.64
CA LEU A 8 2.82 -14.45 -1.71
C LEU A 8 3.60 -13.32 -2.41
N PRO A 9 3.42 -12.06 -1.98
CA PRO A 9 4.17 -10.95 -2.53
C PRO A 9 5.64 -11.05 -2.14
N ASN A 10 6.50 -10.55 -3.03
CA ASN A 10 7.94 -10.41 -2.80
C ASN A 10 8.39 -8.94 -2.83
N LEU A 11 7.45 -8.01 -2.94
CA LEU A 11 7.65 -6.57 -2.82
C LEU A 11 6.53 -5.97 -1.94
N VAL A 12 6.88 -5.14 -0.97
CA VAL A 12 5.89 -4.42 -0.15
C VAL A 12 6.30 -2.96 -0.02
N VAL A 13 5.45 -2.05 -0.47
CA VAL A 13 5.58 -0.62 -0.19
C VAL A 13 4.91 -0.33 1.15
N VAL A 14 5.72 -0.25 2.21
CA VAL A 14 5.25 -0.23 3.60
C VAL A 14 4.88 1.17 4.11
N GLY A 15 5.26 2.21 3.39
CA GLY A 15 5.05 3.58 3.88
C GLY A 15 5.86 4.64 3.16
N ALA A 16 5.84 5.87 3.68
CA ALA A 16 4.89 6.34 4.69
C ALA A 16 3.63 6.94 4.05
N MET A 17 2.53 7.02 4.82
CA MET A 17 1.35 7.77 4.41
C MET A 17 1.74 9.19 3.99
N LYS A 18 1.17 9.64 2.87
CA LYS A 18 1.37 10.97 2.27
C LYS A 18 2.79 11.24 1.73
N CYS A 19 3.58 10.19 1.49
CA CYS A 19 4.88 10.25 0.81
C CYS A 19 4.85 9.81 -0.66
N GLY A 20 3.68 9.82 -1.32
CA GLY A 20 3.57 9.49 -2.75
C GLY A 20 3.47 7.99 -3.09
N THR A 21 3.19 7.13 -2.11
CA THR A 21 3.05 5.68 -2.29
C THR A 21 2.01 5.27 -3.35
N THR A 22 0.95 6.06 -3.55
CA THR A 22 -0.06 5.81 -4.60
C THR A 22 0.51 6.04 -6.00
N ALA A 23 1.32 7.08 -6.19
CA ALA A 23 1.99 7.32 -7.46
C ALA A 23 3.00 6.20 -7.75
N LEU A 24 3.82 5.83 -6.76
CA LEU A 24 4.77 4.72 -6.91
C LEU A 24 4.05 3.41 -7.27
N HIS A 25 2.95 3.08 -6.58
CA HIS A 25 2.16 1.88 -6.88
C HIS A 25 1.72 1.86 -8.35
N GLY A 26 1.17 2.96 -8.86
CA GLY A 26 0.77 3.06 -10.27
C GLY A 26 1.94 3.07 -11.26
N PHE A 27 3.15 3.48 -10.84
CA PHE A 27 4.34 3.38 -11.68
C PHE A 27 4.85 1.94 -11.76
N LEU A 28 4.86 1.23 -10.63
CA LEU A 28 5.25 -0.17 -10.56
C LEU A 28 4.28 -1.06 -11.34
N ASP A 29 2.97 -0.85 -11.22
CA ASP A 29 1.96 -1.66 -11.92
C ASP A 29 2.00 -1.53 -13.46
N ARG A 30 2.65 -0.49 -13.98
CA ARG A 30 2.87 -0.33 -15.42
C ARG A 30 4.06 -1.13 -15.96
N HIS A 31 4.90 -1.70 -15.10
CA HIS A 31 6.05 -2.49 -15.52
C HIS A 31 5.60 -3.91 -15.89
N PRO A 32 6.00 -4.46 -17.06
CA PRO A 32 5.48 -5.75 -17.57
C PRO A 32 5.80 -6.95 -16.66
N GLU A 33 6.83 -6.86 -15.82
CA GLU A 33 7.24 -7.93 -14.89
C GLU A 33 6.72 -7.77 -13.45
N ILE A 34 5.95 -6.71 -13.18
CA ILE A 34 5.44 -6.41 -11.84
C ILE A 34 3.92 -6.48 -11.86
N ALA A 35 3.35 -7.31 -10.99
CA ALA A 35 1.92 -7.31 -10.69
C ALA A 35 1.70 -6.67 -9.32
N MET A 36 1.13 -5.46 -9.30
CA MET A 36 0.72 -4.85 -8.05
C MET A 36 -0.69 -5.32 -7.65
N SER A 37 -0.97 -5.35 -6.34
CA SER A 37 -2.27 -5.70 -5.81
C SER A 37 -3.35 -4.71 -6.26
N ASP A 38 -4.48 -5.22 -6.75
CA ASP A 38 -5.70 -4.43 -6.98
C ASP A 38 -6.84 -5.06 -6.16
N PRO A 39 -7.35 -4.39 -5.11
CA PRO A 39 -7.10 -2.99 -4.75
C PRO A 39 -5.75 -2.75 -4.06
N LYS A 40 -5.27 -1.50 -4.14
CA LYS A 40 -4.20 -0.98 -3.28
C LYS A 40 -4.67 -0.98 -1.80
N GLU A 41 -3.70 -1.01 -0.89
CA GLU A 41 -3.89 -0.98 0.57
C GLU A 41 -4.62 -2.22 1.09
N LEU A 42 -4.05 -3.40 0.80
CA LEU A 42 -4.58 -4.68 1.27
C LEU A 42 -4.64 -4.78 2.78
N ASN A 43 -3.75 -4.10 3.52
CA ASN A 43 -3.81 -4.00 4.98
C ASN A 43 -3.86 -5.37 5.67
N PHE A 44 -3.21 -6.36 5.08
CA PHE A 44 -3.26 -7.75 5.51
C PHE A 44 -2.53 -7.96 6.85
N PHE A 45 -1.46 -7.21 7.11
CA PHE A 45 -0.69 -7.38 8.36
C PHE A 45 -1.30 -6.65 9.57
N PHE A 46 -2.43 -5.94 9.40
CA PHE A 46 -3.17 -5.31 10.49
C PHE A 46 -4.18 -6.23 11.15
N GLY A 47 -4.55 -5.87 12.37
CA GLY A 47 -5.73 -6.43 13.02
C GLY A 47 -5.54 -7.81 13.64
N PRO A 48 -6.62 -8.35 14.21
CA PRO A 48 -6.63 -9.65 14.85
C PRO A 48 -6.59 -10.79 13.81
N ALA A 49 -6.14 -11.97 14.24
CA ALA A 49 -6.18 -13.19 13.40
C ALA A 49 -7.60 -13.75 13.24
N ALA A 50 -8.49 -13.47 14.20
CA ALA A 50 -9.91 -13.73 14.15
C ALA A 50 -10.62 -12.39 14.03
N GLY A 51 -11.47 -12.22 13.03
CA GLY A 51 -12.16 -10.96 12.75
C GLY A 51 -13.67 -11.10 12.93
N SER A 52 -14.35 -9.96 12.82
CA SER A 52 -15.81 -9.85 12.86
C SER A 52 -16.54 -10.43 11.62
N GLY A 53 -15.80 -11.00 10.66
CA GLY A 53 -16.32 -11.57 9.41
C GLY A 53 -16.00 -10.69 8.20
N ASP A 54 -16.62 -10.97 7.05
CA ASP A 54 -16.34 -10.25 5.80
C ASP A 54 -16.75 -8.77 5.82
N ASP A 55 -17.65 -8.40 6.75
CA ASP A 55 -18.14 -7.04 6.96
C ASP A 55 -17.30 -6.22 7.96
N ALA A 56 -16.11 -6.74 8.34
CA ALA A 56 -15.20 -6.06 9.23
C ALA A 56 -14.86 -4.64 8.70
N PRO A 57 -14.88 -3.60 9.56
CA PRO A 57 -14.45 -2.26 9.17
C PRO A 57 -13.05 -2.31 8.56
N TRP A 58 -12.80 -1.52 7.51
CA TRP A 58 -11.47 -1.46 6.88
C TRP A 58 -10.34 -1.15 7.88
N ALA A 59 -10.66 -0.39 8.95
CA ALA A 59 -9.75 -0.10 10.06
C ALA A 59 -9.29 -1.35 10.85
N GLU A 60 -10.05 -2.44 10.81
CA GLU A 60 -9.69 -3.72 11.43
C GLU A 60 -8.65 -4.48 10.61
N GLY A 61 -8.41 -4.11 9.34
CA GLY A 61 -7.48 -4.80 8.46
C GLY A 61 -7.97 -6.16 7.99
N ASN A 62 -7.13 -6.86 7.21
CA ASN A 62 -7.54 -8.07 6.49
C ASN A 62 -6.85 -9.36 6.96
N ARG A 63 -6.17 -9.35 8.10
CA ARG A 63 -5.49 -10.56 8.62
C ARG A 63 -6.44 -11.73 8.85
N HIS A 64 -7.65 -11.44 9.33
CA HIS A 64 -8.69 -12.44 9.59
C HIS A 64 -9.11 -13.24 8.34
N ARG A 65 -8.92 -12.68 7.14
CA ARG A 65 -9.20 -13.36 5.86
C ARG A 65 -8.20 -14.48 5.56
N GLY A 66 -7.09 -14.54 6.31
CA GLY A 66 -6.10 -15.60 6.24
C GLY A 66 -5.15 -15.51 5.05
N VAL A 67 -4.09 -16.31 5.11
CA VAL A 67 -3.00 -16.32 4.12
C VAL A 67 -3.50 -16.74 2.74
N GLY A 68 -4.52 -17.61 2.68
CA GLY A 68 -5.17 -18.00 1.43
C GLY A 68 -5.68 -16.77 0.68
N TRP A 69 -6.51 -15.94 1.31
CA TRP A 69 -7.01 -14.71 0.71
C TRP A 69 -5.87 -13.79 0.24
N TYR A 70 -4.82 -13.65 1.04
CA TYR A 70 -3.67 -12.80 0.69
C TYR A 70 -2.94 -13.31 -0.55
N ARG A 71 -2.71 -14.61 -0.68
CA ARG A 71 -2.11 -15.22 -1.87
C ARG A 71 -2.93 -14.96 -3.14
N HIS A 72 -4.25 -15.01 -3.03
CA HIS A 72 -5.15 -14.81 -4.17
C HIS A 72 -5.13 -13.38 -4.72
N GLN A 73 -4.52 -12.42 -4.01
CA GLN A 73 -4.34 -11.06 -4.51
C GLN A 73 -3.23 -10.95 -5.57
N PHE A 74 -2.44 -12.02 -5.80
CA PHE A 74 -1.28 -11.97 -6.68
C PHE A 74 -1.24 -13.14 -7.67
N PRO A 75 -1.03 -12.88 -8.97
CA PRO A 75 -0.83 -13.94 -9.95
C PRO A 75 0.50 -14.64 -9.71
N ALA A 76 0.48 -15.97 -9.60
CA ALA A 76 1.68 -16.76 -9.34
C ALA A 76 2.75 -16.65 -10.44
N ALA A 77 2.33 -16.37 -11.69
CA ALA A 77 3.22 -16.25 -12.84
C ALA A 77 4.02 -14.93 -12.87
N ALA A 78 3.63 -13.90 -12.10
CA ALA A 78 4.33 -12.63 -12.11
C ALA A 78 5.69 -12.74 -11.37
N PRO A 79 6.81 -12.32 -12.00
CA PRO A 79 8.13 -12.33 -11.35
C PRO A 79 8.16 -11.52 -10.05
N VAL A 80 7.63 -10.30 -10.10
CA VAL A 80 7.46 -9.42 -8.94
C VAL A 80 5.98 -9.27 -8.63
N ARG A 81 5.63 -9.49 -7.36
CA ARG A 81 4.28 -9.42 -6.83
C ARG A 81 4.30 -8.43 -5.68
N GLY A 82 3.64 -7.31 -5.87
CA GLY A 82 3.77 -6.16 -4.98
C GLY A 82 2.46 -5.75 -4.34
N GLU A 83 2.49 -5.35 -3.08
CA GLU A 83 1.38 -4.59 -2.49
C GLU A 83 1.87 -3.27 -1.92
N SER A 84 0.93 -2.38 -1.59
CA SER A 84 1.26 -1.07 -1.03
C SER A 84 0.25 -0.70 0.03
N SER A 85 0.67 -0.77 1.28
CA SER A 85 -0.13 -0.42 2.46
C SER A 85 0.70 0.53 3.33
N PRO A 86 0.59 1.85 3.10
CA PRO A 86 1.46 2.84 3.73
C PRO A 86 1.33 2.93 5.26
N GLY A 87 0.21 2.43 5.79
CA GLY A 87 -0.01 2.37 7.22
C GLY A 87 0.83 1.30 7.94
N TYR A 88 1.50 0.39 7.24
CA TYR A 88 2.30 -0.67 7.88
C TYR A 88 3.44 -0.15 8.76
N THR A 89 3.80 1.12 8.59
CA THR A 89 4.78 1.83 9.43
C THR A 89 4.15 2.63 10.57
N SER A 90 2.85 2.49 10.82
CA SER A 90 2.16 3.14 11.95
C SER A 90 2.70 2.62 13.29
N PRO A 91 3.10 3.49 14.22
CA PRO A 91 3.49 3.09 15.57
C PRO A 91 2.38 2.38 16.36
N SER A 92 1.11 2.57 15.98
CA SER A 92 -0.04 1.88 16.59
C SER A 92 -0.08 0.38 16.29
N GLU A 93 0.71 -0.10 15.32
CA GLU A 93 0.69 -1.48 14.83
C GLU A 93 2.08 -2.13 14.93
N PRO A 94 2.66 -2.25 16.14
CA PRO A 94 4.07 -2.65 16.33
C PRO A 94 4.37 -4.09 15.87
N HIS A 95 3.34 -4.92 15.70
CA HIS A 95 3.48 -6.33 15.32
C HIS A 95 3.65 -6.55 13.81
N VAL A 96 3.43 -5.54 12.97
CA VAL A 96 3.42 -5.69 11.51
C VAL A 96 4.74 -6.23 10.98
N ALA A 97 5.86 -5.66 11.41
CA ALA A 97 7.19 -6.08 10.96
C ALA A 97 7.48 -7.55 11.31
N ALA A 98 7.16 -7.97 12.54
CA ALA A 98 7.33 -9.36 12.97
C ALA A 98 6.44 -10.33 12.16
N ARG A 99 5.20 -9.95 11.87
CA ARG A 99 4.28 -10.75 11.05
C ARG A 99 4.78 -10.88 9.60
N MET A 100 5.31 -9.81 9.02
CA MET A 100 5.93 -9.84 7.69
C MET A 100 7.15 -10.75 7.66
N ALA A 101 8.06 -10.62 8.63
CA ALA A 101 9.25 -11.47 8.71
C ALA A 101 8.88 -12.96 8.83
N ALA A 102 7.79 -13.29 9.52
CA ALA A 102 7.30 -14.66 9.64
C ALA A 102 6.67 -15.20 8.35
N LEU A 103 5.92 -14.39 7.60
CA LEU A 103 5.15 -14.85 6.43
C LEU A 103 5.90 -14.70 5.10
N ILE A 104 6.62 -13.59 4.93
CA ILE A 104 7.30 -13.20 3.70
C ILE A 104 8.75 -12.75 3.97
N PRO A 105 9.60 -13.61 4.57
CA PRO A 105 10.96 -13.25 4.98
C PRO A 105 11.86 -12.77 3.84
N GLY A 106 11.57 -13.16 2.59
CA GLY A 106 12.33 -12.76 1.40
C GLY A 106 11.77 -11.54 0.66
N ALA A 107 10.69 -10.92 1.16
CA ALA A 107 10.11 -9.76 0.49
C ALA A 107 10.99 -8.53 0.62
N ARG A 108 11.14 -7.79 -0.47
CA ARG A 108 11.80 -6.48 -0.47
C ARG A 108 10.84 -5.43 0.04
N LEU A 109 11.29 -4.61 0.99
CA LEU A 109 10.50 -3.53 1.56
C LEU A 109 10.93 -2.20 0.95
N VAL A 110 9.96 -1.38 0.55
CA VAL A 110 10.19 -0.01 0.07
C VAL A 110 9.51 0.96 1.04
N TYR A 111 10.30 1.92 1.54
CA TYR A 111 9.82 2.97 2.43
C TYR A 111 10.12 4.33 1.81
N LEU A 112 9.08 5.09 1.53
CA LEU A 112 9.13 6.45 1.00
C LEU A 112 9.09 7.44 2.15
N VAL A 113 10.09 8.32 2.18
CA VAL A 113 10.15 9.45 3.08
C VAL A 113 9.90 10.75 2.30
N ARG A 114 9.38 11.75 3.00
CA ARG A 114 9.15 13.11 2.53
C ARG A 114 9.59 14.05 3.65
N ASP A 115 9.83 15.32 3.32
CA ASP A 115 9.91 16.38 4.33
C ASP A 115 8.80 16.20 5.40
N PRO A 116 9.18 16.13 6.69
CA PRO A 116 8.23 15.76 7.75
C PRO A 116 7.14 16.80 7.96
N VAL A 117 7.41 18.09 7.70
CA VAL A 117 6.45 19.18 7.84
C VAL A 117 5.42 19.09 6.71
N GLU A 118 5.87 18.97 5.46
CA GLU A 118 4.96 18.83 4.32
C GLU A 118 4.11 17.55 4.40
N ARG A 119 4.72 16.45 4.85
CA ARG A 119 4.02 15.18 5.08
C ARG A 119 2.92 15.35 6.14
N ALA A 120 3.21 16.03 7.25
CA ALA A 120 2.24 16.30 8.31
C ALA A 120 1.08 17.18 7.82
N VAL A 121 1.37 18.26 7.08
CA VAL A 121 0.34 19.12 6.46
C VAL A 121 -0.55 18.32 5.50
N SER A 122 0.06 17.47 4.67
CA SER A 122 -0.69 16.61 3.75
C SER A 122 -1.58 15.60 4.49
N GLN A 123 -1.12 15.07 5.62
CA GLN A 123 -1.90 14.16 6.45
C GLN A 123 -3.06 14.88 7.14
N TYR A 124 -2.85 16.10 7.64
CA TYR A 124 -3.92 16.94 8.19
C TYR A 124 -5.03 17.14 7.16
N HIS A 125 -4.69 17.58 5.93
CA HIS A 125 -5.70 17.76 4.88
C HIS A 125 -6.43 16.46 4.50
N HIS A 126 -5.73 15.32 4.53
CA HIS A 126 -6.35 14.01 4.30
C HIS A 126 -7.37 13.68 5.38
N HIS A 127 -7.01 13.79 6.66
CA HIS A 127 -7.93 13.53 7.77
C HIS A 127 -9.09 14.54 7.81
N ARG A 128 -8.85 15.79 7.40
CA ARG A 128 -9.92 16.78 7.21
C ARG A 128 -10.93 16.35 6.16
N ALA A 129 -10.45 15.84 5.02
CA ALA A 129 -11.29 15.37 3.93
C ALA A 129 -12.08 14.12 4.31
N ASP A 130 -11.44 13.22 5.07
CA ASP A 130 -12.06 11.98 5.55
C ASP A 130 -12.96 12.17 6.79
N GLY A 131 -13.02 13.40 7.33
CA GLY A 131 -13.85 13.76 8.47
C GLY A 131 -13.32 13.29 9.83
N THR A 132 -12.14 12.68 9.87
CA THR A 132 -11.48 12.24 11.11
C THR A 132 -10.80 13.40 11.85
N GLU A 133 -10.55 14.52 11.16
CA GLU A 133 -10.04 15.75 11.78
C GLU A 133 -11.15 16.82 11.90
N PRO A 134 -11.51 17.25 13.13
CA PRO A 134 -12.56 18.25 13.34
C PRO A 134 -12.17 19.62 12.80
N ALA A 135 -13.15 20.41 12.34
CA ALA A 135 -12.92 21.79 11.93
C ALA A 135 -12.53 22.62 13.15
N ALA A 136 -11.44 23.40 13.04
CA ALA A 136 -11.12 24.38 14.06
C ALA A 136 -12.34 25.29 14.25
N GLY A 137 -13.01 25.15 15.40
CA GLY A 137 -14.14 26.00 15.79
C GLY A 137 -15.57 25.43 15.69
N ARG A 138 -15.83 24.15 15.37
CA ARG A 138 -17.18 23.57 15.55
C ARG A 138 -17.13 22.13 16.08
N GLY A 139 -17.87 21.89 17.16
CA GLY A 139 -17.94 20.65 17.91
C GLY A 139 -18.51 19.45 17.15
N ALA A 140 -18.18 18.29 17.73
CA ALA A 140 -18.51 16.91 17.38
C ALA A 140 -18.09 16.42 15.96
N PRO A 141 -17.35 15.30 15.86
CA PRO A 141 -17.04 14.70 14.58
C PRO A 141 -18.33 14.27 13.86
N ARG A 142 -18.45 14.61 12.58
CA ARG A 142 -19.49 14.02 11.72
C ARG A 142 -19.16 12.54 11.54
N PRO A 143 -20.15 11.63 11.50
CA PRO A 143 -19.88 10.23 11.20
C PRO A 143 -19.13 10.12 9.88
N ALA A 144 -18.03 9.36 9.88
CA ALA A 144 -17.21 9.11 8.70
C ALA A 144 -18.11 8.64 7.56
N GLN A 145 -18.22 9.45 6.50
CA GLN A 145 -18.89 8.98 5.30
C GLN A 145 -17.99 7.91 4.67
N PRO A 146 -18.53 6.80 4.18
CA PRO A 146 -17.73 5.82 3.45
C PRO A 146 -17.07 6.53 2.27
N VAL A 147 -15.74 6.69 2.34
CA VAL A 147 -14.94 7.27 1.26
C VAL A 147 -15.18 6.37 0.05
N ARG A 148 -15.88 6.91 -0.96
CA ARG A 148 -16.07 6.21 -2.22
C ARG A 148 -14.68 5.85 -2.74
N ARG A 149 -14.46 4.55 -2.99
CA ARG A 149 -13.23 4.04 -3.61
C ARG A 149 -12.87 4.98 -4.77
N PRO A 150 -11.65 5.53 -4.82
CA PRO A 150 -11.23 6.25 -6.01
C PRO A 150 -11.38 5.30 -7.19
N ARG A 151 -12.16 5.73 -8.19
CA ARG A 151 -12.33 4.99 -9.44
C ARG A 151 -10.93 4.70 -9.97
N ALA A 152 -10.62 3.42 -10.20
CA ALA A 152 -9.34 3.01 -10.77
C ALA A 152 -9.05 3.91 -11.98
N LEU A 153 -7.87 4.54 -11.98
CA LEU A 153 -7.42 5.23 -13.17
C LEU A 153 -7.34 4.19 -14.28
N PRO A 154 -7.86 4.48 -15.49
CA PRO A 154 -7.76 3.53 -16.59
C PRO A 154 -6.28 3.18 -16.79
N ARG A 155 -6.00 1.89 -17.03
CA ARG A 155 -4.67 1.46 -17.45
C ARG A 155 -4.27 2.31 -18.65
N ALA A 156 -3.19 3.09 -18.51
CA ALA A 156 -2.61 3.79 -19.65
C ALA A 156 -2.21 2.73 -20.68
N ALA A 157 -2.73 2.86 -21.90
CA ALA A 157 -2.53 1.91 -22.98
C ALA A 157 -1.13 2.02 -23.62
N ASP A 158 -0.36 3.04 -23.26
CA ASP A 158 0.92 3.32 -23.90
C ASP A 158 2.10 2.82 -23.05
N PRO A 159 2.98 1.97 -23.61
CA PRO A 159 4.17 1.52 -22.91
C PRO A 159 5.10 2.70 -22.63
N ILE A 160 5.64 2.74 -21.41
CA ILE A 160 6.73 3.66 -21.06
C ILE A 160 7.95 3.24 -21.89
N PRO A 161 8.63 4.16 -22.61
CA PRO A 161 9.81 3.82 -23.39
C PRO A 161 10.90 3.23 -22.48
N ALA A 162 11.48 2.11 -22.92
CA ALA A 162 12.35 1.23 -22.13
C ALA A 162 13.73 1.82 -21.75
N ALA A 163 14.01 3.08 -22.04
CA ALA A 163 15.32 3.68 -21.85
C ALA A 163 15.21 5.02 -21.13
N LEU A 164 15.61 5.05 -19.86
CA LEU A 164 16.07 6.28 -19.22
C LEU A 164 17.50 6.56 -19.74
N PRO A 165 17.84 7.80 -20.11
CA PRO A 165 19.20 8.14 -20.51
C PRO A 165 20.17 7.87 -19.35
N ALA A 166 21.35 7.34 -19.68
CA ALA A 166 22.40 7.05 -18.72
C ALA A 166 22.74 8.30 -17.89
N VAL A 167 22.77 8.14 -16.57
CA VAL A 167 23.29 9.17 -15.65
C VAL A 167 24.80 9.28 -15.88
N PRO A 168 25.35 10.45 -16.25
CA PRO A 168 26.78 10.60 -16.38
C PRO A 168 27.47 10.42 -15.03
N ASP A 169 28.58 9.69 -15.05
CA ASP A 169 29.44 9.39 -13.90
C ASP A 169 29.93 10.71 -13.28
N SER A 170 29.33 11.09 -12.15
CA SER A 170 29.83 12.24 -11.37
C SER A 170 31.05 11.75 -10.62
N GLY A 171 32.21 12.11 -11.16
CA GLY A 171 33.52 11.73 -10.67
C GLY A 171 33.68 11.86 -9.16
N ARG A 172 34.39 10.88 -8.60
CA ARG A 172 34.89 10.86 -7.24
C ARG A 172 35.59 12.19 -6.95
N CYS A 173 35.07 12.95 -5.99
CA CYS A 173 35.85 14.00 -5.35
C CYS A 173 36.97 13.33 -4.54
N ALA A 174 38.20 13.70 -4.86
CA ALA A 174 39.40 13.43 -4.07
C ALA A 174 39.44 14.32 -2.81
#